data_AF-A0AAU5LHP6-F1
#
_entry.id   AF-A0AAU5LHP6-F1
#
_cell.length_a   1.000
_cell.length_b   1.000
_cell.length_c   1.000
_cell.angle_alpha   90.00
_cell.angle_beta   90.00
_cell.angle_gamma   90.00
#
_symmetry.space_group_name_H-M   'P 1'
#
loop_
_entity.id
_entity.type
_entity.pdbx_description
1 polymer ?
#
loop_
_entity_poly.entity_id
_entity_poly.type
_entity_poly.pdbx_seq_one_letter_code
_entity_poly.pdbx_strand_id
1 'polypeptide(L)' 'MNLRARVVHCAYLGDHHWYADIDDADDLQPDDPYWYSEGCASQAEALAKACAELAILTERLDDGARVERILEAHLV' A
#
# COMPACT_ATOMS: atom_id res chain seq x y z
N MET A 1 12.49 3.47 9.09
CA MET A 1 11.42 3.38 8.09
C MET A 1 11.81 4.20 6.88
N ASN A 2 11.92 3.54 5.73
CA ASN A 2 12.07 4.17 4.42
C ASN A 2 10.73 4.04 3.67
N LEU A 3 9.73 4.79 4.12
CA LEU A 3 8.35 4.65 3.62
C LEU A 3 8.28 4.98 2.12
N ARG A 4 7.72 4.07 1.34
CA ARG A 4 7.54 4.20 -0.10
C ARG A 4 6.14 3.80 -0.48
N ALA A 5 5.47 4.66 -1.25
CA ALA A 5 4.28 4.29 -2.00
C ALA A 5 4.68 3.84 -3.42
N ARG A 6 4.17 2.71 -3.89
CA ARG A 6 4.39 2.23 -5.26
C ARG A 6 3.06 2.13 -5.99
N VAL A 7 3.07 2.44 -7.28
CA VAL A 7 1.99 2.15 -8.22
C VAL A 7 2.57 1.31 -9.34
N VAL A 8 2.05 0.11 -9.51
CA VAL A 8 2.56 -0.91 -10.43
C VAL A 8 1.44 -1.37 -11.34
N HIS A 9 1.73 -1.49 -12.63
CA HIS A 9 0.84 -2.14 -13.58
C HIS A 9 1.19 -3.62 -13.65
N CYS A 10 0.23 -4.49 -13.30
CA CYS A 10 0.39 -5.93 -13.40
C CYS A 10 -0.37 -6.43 -14.64
N ALA A 11 0.32 -7.20 -15.46
CA ALA A 11 -0.27 -7.87 -16.61
C ALA A 11 0.03 -9.37 -16.48
N TYR A 12 -0.85 -10.11 -15.80
CA TYR A 12 -0.73 -11.55 -15.62
C TYR A 12 -1.89 -12.27 -16.30
N LEU A 13 -1.58 -13.25 -17.16
CA LEU A 13 -2.56 -14.06 -17.92
C LEU A 13 -3.62 -13.27 -18.72
N GLY A 14 -3.28 -12.06 -19.17
CA GLY A 14 -4.18 -11.21 -19.95
C GLY A 14 -5.15 -10.36 -19.12
N ASP A 15 -5.11 -10.48 -17.80
CA ASP A 15 -5.73 -9.50 -16.90
C ASP A 15 -4.78 -8.32 -16.69
N HIS A 16 -5.32 -7.12 -16.84
CA HIS A 16 -4.60 -5.86 -16.76
C HIS A 16 -5.17 -5.04 -15.61
N HIS A 17 -4.46 -5.00 -14.51
CA HIS A 17 -4.88 -4.21 -13.35
C HIS A 17 -3.74 -3.37 -12.81
N TRP A 18 -4.12 -2.24 -12.24
CA TRP A 18 -3.23 -1.40 -11.48
C TRP A 18 -3.27 -1.81 -10.01
N TYR A 19 -2.10 -1.79 -9.40
CA TYR A 19 -1.87 -2.10 -8.01
C TYR A 19 -1.17 -0.92 -7.35
N ALA A 20 -1.48 -0.66 -6.09
CA ALA A 20 -0.75 0.28 -5.27
C ALA A 20 -0.43 -0.33 -3.90
N ASP A 21 0.73 0.03 -3.35
CA ASP A 21 1.11 -0.32 -1.97
C ASP A 21 1.78 0.85 -1.26
N ILE A 22 1.83 0.74 0.07
CA ILE A 22 2.65 1.56 0.96
C ILE A 22 3.44 0.59 1.84
N ASP A 23 4.76 0.70 1.79
CA ASP A 23 5.67 -0.26 2.43
C ASP A 23 6.99 0.40 2.85
N ASP A 24 7.81 -0.30 3.62
CA ASP A 24 9.18 0.09 3.90
C ASP A 24 10.09 -0.39 2.76
N ALA A 25 10.74 0.53 2.05
CA ALA A 25 11.61 0.21 0.93
C ALA A 25 12.88 -0.56 1.34
N ASP A 26 13.22 -0.55 2.63
CA ASP A 26 14.32 -1.33 3.18
C ASP A 26 13.85 -2.71 3.69
N ASP A 27 12.55 -3.01 3.62
CA ASP A 27 12.04 -4.34 3.95
C ASP A 27 12.43 -5.36 2.89
N LEU A 28 13.00 -6.46 3.38
CA LEU A 28 13.41 -7.60 2.55
C LEU A 28 12.27 -8.60 2.34
N GLN A 29 11.13 -8.43 3.04
CA GLN A 29 9.93 -9.25 2.90
C GLN A 29 8.91 -8.55 1.99
N PRO A 30 8.84 -8.91 0.69
CA PRO A 30 8.02 -8.19 -0.27
C PRO A 30 6.51 -8.49 -0.17
N ASP A 31 6.10 -9.37 0.75
CA ASP A 31 4.74 -9.91 0.86
C ASP A 31 3.90 -9.31 2.00
N ASP A 32 4.47 -8.42 2.82
CA ASP A 32 3.78 -7.86 3.99
C ASP A 32 3.83 -6.33 4.07
N PRO A 33 3.24 -5.61 3.10
CA PRO A 33 3.19 -4.15 3.14
C PRO A 33 2.32 -3.65 4.30
N TYR A 34 2.42 -2.37 4.63
CA TYR A 34 1.53 -1.72 5.59
C TYR A 34 0.11 -1.52 5.02
N TRP A 35 0.01 -1.39 3.71
CA TRP A 35 -1.24 -1.25 2.98
C TRP A 35 -1.06 -1.64 1.52
N TYR A 36 -2.10 -2.19 0.90
CA TYR A 36 -2.18 -2.32 -0.56
C TYR A 36 -3.61 -2.19 -1.10
N SER A 37 -3.72 -1.90 -2.39
CA SER A 37 -4.95 -2.01 -3.17
C SER A 37 -4.66 -2.66 -4.51
N GLU A 38 -5.38 -3.74 -4.80
CA GLU A 38 -5.36 -4.44 -6.09
C GLU A 38 -6.59 -4.11 -6.95
N GLY A 39 -6.58 -4.54 -8.22
CA GLY A 39 -7.74 -4.44 -9.10
C GLY A 39 -8.15 -3.02 -9.50
N CYS A 40 -7.25 -2.04 -9.45
CA CYS A 40 -7.57 -0.68 -9.89
C CYS A 40 -7.68 -0.62 -11.42
N ALA A 41 -8.73 0.04 -11.93
CA ALA A 41 -9.02 0.11 -13.35
C ALA A 41 -8.07 1.05 -14.11
N SER A 42 -7.37 1.95 -13.41
CA SER A 42 -6.41 2.87 -14.02
C SER A 42 -5.27 3.24 -13.08
N GLN A 43 -4.17 3.75 -13.66
CA GLN A 43 -3.05 4.31 -12.90
C GLN A 43 -3.49 5.46 -11.98
N ALA A 44 -4.41 6.30 -12.47
CA ALA A 44 -4.92 7.43 -11.72
C ALA A 44 -5.73 6.98 -10.50
N GLU A 45 -6.53 5.92 -10.64
CA GLU A 45 -7.27 5.33 -9.52
C GLU A 45 -6.32 4.75 -8.46
N ALA A 46 -5.32 3.97 -8.88
CA ALA A 46 -4.33 3.40 -7.97
C ALA A 46 -3.54 4.50 -7.22
N LEU A 47 -3.13 5.55 -7.92
CA LEU A 47 -2.46 6.71 -7.32
C LEU A 47 -3.38 7.46 -6.35
N ALA A 48 -4.65 7.68 -6.71
CA ALA A 48 -5.61 8.35 -5.86
C ALA A 48 -5.85 7.59 -4.55
N LYS A 49 -5.96 6.26 -4.62
CA LYS A 49 -6.09 5.41 -3.42
C LYS A 49 -4.85 5.48 -2.54
N ALA A 50 -3.66 5.40 -3.13
CA ALA A 50 -2.41 5.54 -2.36
C ALA A 50 -2.31 6.89 -1.64
N CYS A 51 -2.67 7.99 -2.31
CA CYS A 51 -2.70 9.31 -1.69
C CYS A 51 -3.73 9.42 -0.55
N ALA A 52 -4.92 8.83 -0.74
CA ALA A 52 -5.95 8.82 0.29
C ALA A 52 -5.49 8.04 1.52
N GLU A 53 -4.85 6.88 1.34
CA GLU A 53 -4.30 6.10 2.44
C GLU A 53 -3.16 6.84 3.16
N LEU A 54 -2.27 7.53 2.42
CA LEU A 54 -1.22 8.35 3.04
C LEU A 54 -1.80 9.46 3.92
N ALA A 55 -2.93 10.05 3.55
CA ALA A 55 -3.61 11.05 4.38
C ALA A 55 -4.14 10.42 5.68
N ILE A 56 -4.81 9.26 5.59
CA ILE A 56 -5.29 8.51 6.77
C ILE A 56 -4.12 8.10 7.67
N LEU A 57 -3.02 7.63 7.08
CA LEU A 57 -1.81 7.25 7.80
C LEU A 57 -1.19 8.44 8.53
N THR A 58 -1.21 9.63 7.92
CA THR A 58 -0.74 10.88 8.54
C THR A 58 -1.56 11.18 9.80
N GLU A 59 -2.89 11.14 9.72
CA GLU A 59 -3.78 11.37 10.87
C GLU A 59 -3.51 10.36 12.00
N ARG A 60 -3.39 9.07 11.66
CA ARG A 60 -3.07 8.00 12.62
C ARG A 60 -1.73 8.24 13.33
N LEU A 61 -0.70 8.64 12.58
CA LEU A 61 0.63 8.90 13.12
C LEU A 61 0.65 10.14 14.03
N ASP A 62 -0.09 11.19 13.68
CA ASP A 62 -0.26 12.38 14.52
C ASP A 62 -0.96 12.04 15.85
N ASP A 63 -1.89 11.10 15.84
CA ASP A 63 -2.56 10.54 17.03
C ASP A 63 -1.66 9.57 17.83
N GLY A 64 -0.42 9.34 17.39
CA GLY A 64 0.55 8.46 18.05
C GLY A 64 0.32 6.97 17.80
N ALA A 65 -0.49 6.60 16.81
CA ALA A 65 -0.65 5.22 16.40
C ALA A 65 0.65 4.67 15.79
N ARG A 66 0.81 3.34 15.85
CA ARG A 66 1.87 2.64 15.14
C ARG A 66 1.37 2.20 13.76
N VAL A 67 2.27 2.21 12.78
CA VAL A 67 2.02 1.58 11.49
C VAL A 67 2.28 0.09 11.67
N GLU A 68 1.25 -0.72 11.46
CA GLU A 68 1.30 -2.17 11.59
C GLU A 68 1.27 -2.79 10.20
N ARG A 69 1.99 -3.89 10.02
CA ARG A 69 1.95 -4.62 8.75
C ARG A 69 0.61 -5.34 8.60
N ILE A 70 0.22 -5.64 7.36
CA ILE A 70 -1.07 -6.29 7.10
C ILE A 70 -1.13 -7.67 7.74
N LEU A 71 -0.07 -8.47 7.68
CA LEU A 71 -0.06 -9.80 8.31
C LEU A 71 -0.11 -9.69 9.84
N GLU A 72 0.47 -8.64 10.44
CA GLU A 72 0.35 -8.38 11.88
C GLU A 72 -1.08 -7.98 12.27
N ALA A 73 -1.73 -7.12 11.46
CA ALA A 73 -3.09 -6.65 11.69
C ALA A 73 -4.16 -7.74 11.56
N HIS A 74 -3.92 -8.80 10.77
CA HIS A 74 -4.84 -9.94 10.63
C HIS A 74 -4.74 -10.99 11.75
N LEU A 75 -3.80 -10.83 12.69
CA LEU A 75 -3.59 -11.77 13.81
C LEU A 75 -4.29 -11.34 15.12
N VAL A 76 -5.05 -10.24 15.11
CA VAL A 76 -5.70 -9.63 16.28
C VAL A 76 -7.22 -9.72 16.21
#